data_AF-A0A2G6GQ10-F1
#
_entry.id   AF-A0A2G6GQ10-F1
#
_cell.length_a   1.000
_cell.length_b   1.000
_cell.length_c   1.000
_cell.angle_alpha   90.00
_cell.angle_beta   90.00
_cell.angle_gamma   90.00
#
_symmetry.space_group_name_H-M   'P 1'
#
loop_
_entity.id
_entity.type
_entity.pdbx_description
1 polymer ?
#
loop_
_entity_poly.entity_id
_entity_poly.type
_entity_poly.pdbx_seq_one_letter_code
_entity_poly.pdbx_strand_id
1 'polypeptide(L)'
;MKKIIYFLIVLAIASLIIISVFYYKIQSPLFTEDSPVFLKSEGNPQTVFQKLKSENRISSEIVPIYLAKLKKLKKLKKGYYFFKKGTSCNTFINTLRSGRQTPIKVTFNNTRTIEDFAGKIARQIDPDSLTLLHFLQNDSVAKSYGFDKANFIGMFLPNTYEMYYTTTPQTFTKRMHKEYERFWNSKRKEKANQLGYTPQQISSLAAIVDEETNKNDEKACIAGVYLNRLKREIPLQADPTLKFAVGDFSLKRILNV
;
A
#
# COMPACT_ATOMS: atom_id res chain seq x y z
N MET A 1 -22.79 -55.22 34.45
CA MET A 1 -22.10 -55.09 33.14
C MET A 1 -22.95 -54.37 32.08
N LYS A 2 -24.17 -54.84 31.73
CA LYS A 2 -25.02 -54.18 30.71
C LYS A 2 -25.30 -52.69 30.96
N LYS A 3 -25.60 -52.27 32.19
CA LYS A 3 -25.83 -50.85 32.55
C LYS A 3 -24.60 -49.95 32.30
N ILE A 4 -23.39 -50.48 32.55
CA ILE A 4 -22.12 -49.77 32.30
C ILE A 4 -21.90 -49.61 30.80
N ILE A 5 -22.19 -50.67 30.01
CA ILE A 5 -22.11 -50.64 28.55
C ILE A 5 -23.07 -49.58 27.97
N TYR A 6 -24.33 -49.54 28.43
CA TYR A 6 -25.29 -48.52 28.01
C TYR A 6 -24.82 -47.09 28.34
N PHE A 7 -24.29 -46.87 29.55
CA PHE A 7 -23.75 -45.57 29.93
C PHE A 7 -22.59 -45.14 29.02
N LEU A 8 -21.66 -46.05 28.71
CA LEU A 8 -20.54 -45.78 27.80
C LEU A 8 -21.02 -45.48 26.37
N ILE A 9 -22.04 -46.19 25.87
CA ILE A 9 -22.63 -45.93 24.55
C ILE A 9 -23.27 -44.54 24.51
N VAL A 10 -24.04 -44.16 25.53
CA VAL A 10 -24.66 -42.83 25.62
C VAL A 10 -23.59 -41.73 25.66
N LEU A 11 -22.50 -41.94 26.41
CA LEU A 11 -21.38 -41.00 26.48
C LEU A 11 -20.63 -40.89 25.14
N ALA A 12 -20.43 -42.01 24.43
CA ALA A 12 -19.84 -42.02 23.10
C ALA A 12 -20.71 -41.27 22.09
N ILE A 13 -22.03 -41.50 22.07
CA ILE A 13 -22.96 -40.79 21.18
C ILE A 13 -22.98 -39.29 21.51
N ALA A 14 -23.05 -38.93 22.79
CA ALA A 14 -23.02 -37.53 23.22
C ALA A 14 -21.73 -36.82 22.77
N SER A 15 -20.57 -37.47 22.94
CA SER A 15 -19.29 -36.92 22.48
C SER A 15 -19.23 -36.77 20.96
N LEU A 16 -19.75 -37.74 20.20
CA LEU A 16 -19.80 -37.67 18.74
C LEU A 16 -20.72 -36.54 18.23
N ILE A 17 -21.85 -36.32 18.90
CA ILE A 17 -22.74 -35.18 18.63
C ILE A 17 -22.02 -33.85 18.91
N ILE A 18 -21.34 -33.74 20.05
CA ILE A 18 -20.58 -32.53 20.42
C ILE A 18 -19.49 -32.24 19.38
N ILE A 19 -18.73 -33.26 18.97
CA ILE A 19 -17.69 -33.14 17.94
C ILE A 19 -18.30 -32.73 16.60
N SER A 20 -19.42 -33.33 16.20
CA SER A 20 -20.13 -33.01 14.95
C SER A 20 -20.63 -31.56 14.93
N VAL A 21 -21.31 -31.12 15.99
CA VAL A 21 -21.77 -29.73 16.13
C VAL A 21 -20.61 -28.75 16.13
N PHE A 22 -19.52 -29.09 16.83
CA PHE A 22 -18.32 -28.26 16.87
C PHE A 22 -17.64 -28.16 15.49
N TYR A 23 -17.53 -29.28 14.77
CA TYR A 23 -17.01 -29.31 13.40
C TYR A 23 -17.87 -28.49 12.44
N TYR A 24 -19.20 -28.60 12.55
CA TYR A 24 -20.13 -27.79 11.78
C TYR A 24 -19.94 -26.29 12.05
N LYS A 25 -19.83 -25.88 13.33
CA LYS A 25 -19.57 -24.49 13.69
C LYS A 25 -18.23 -23.96 13.16
N ILE A 26 -17.18 -24.79 13.12
CA ILE A 26 -15.88 -24.41 12.56
C ILE A 26 -15.99 -24.06 11.07
N GLN A 27 -16.81 -24.79 10.31
CA GLN A 27 -16.99 -24.58 8.88
C GLN A 27 -18.07 -23.56 8.55
N SER A 28 -18.98 -23.28 9.49
CA SER A 28 -20.03 -22.28 9.32
C SER A 28 -19.45 -20.86 9.11
N PRO A 29 -20.19 -19.98 8.40
CA PRO A 29 -19.87 -18.56 8.28
C PRO A 29 -19.60 -17.89 9.63
N LEU A 30 -18.39 -17.35 9.79
CA LEU A 30 -18.02 -16.56 10.96
C LEU A 30 -18.28 -15.07 10.71
N PHE A 31 -17.86 -14.54 9.56
CA PHE A 31 -17.99 -13.12 9.23
C PHE A 31 -19.39 -12.78 8.72
N THR A 32 -20.00 -11.78 9.35
CA THR A 32 -21.35 -11.27 9.07
C THR A 32 -21.37 -10.23 7.95
N GLU A 33 -20.23 -9.56 7.72
CA GLU A 33 -20.01 -8.53 6.71
C GLU A 33 -18.57 -8.55 6.18
N ASP A 34 -18.33 -7.82 5.08
CA ASP A 34 -16.99 -7.61 4.54
C ASP A 34 -16.14 -6.80 5.52
N SER A 35 -15.00 -7.36 5.90
CA SER A 35 -14.29 -6.96 7.09
C SER A 35 -12.80 -6.71 6.81
N PRO A 36 -12.38 -5.45 6.66
CA PRO A 36 -10.98 -5.05 6.63
C PRO A 36 -10.37 -5.05 8.04
N VAL A 37 -9.38 -5.89 8.30
CA VAL A 37 -8.75 -6.05 9.62
C VAL A 37 -7.30 -5.58 9.56
N PHE A 38 -7.01 -4.46 10.20
CA PHE A 38 -5.65 -3.92 10.35
C PHE A 38 -5.07 -4.33 11.71
N LEU A 39 -4.03 -5.15 11.69
CA LEU A 39 -3.25 -5.50 12.87
C LEU A 39 -1.97 -4.67 12.86
N LYS A 40 -1.91 -3.64 13.72
CA LYS A 40 -0.77 -2.69 13.81
C LYS A 40 0.44 -3.26 14.56
N SER A 41 0.24 -4.27 15.38
CA SER A 41 1.29 -4.95 16.15
C SER A 41 0.97 -6.43 16.27
N GLU A 42 1.95 -7.22 16.71
CA GLU A 42 1.67 -8.58 17.15
C GLU A 42 0.74 -8.54 18.36
N GLY A 43 -0.42 -9.19 18.22
CA GLY A 43 -1.49 -9.11 19.22
C GLY A 43 -1.92 -10.48 19.71
N ASN A 44 -2.55 -10.49 20.89
CA ASN A 44 -3.24 -11.66 21.42
C ASN A 44 -4.50 -11.93 20.56
N PRO A 45 -4.66 -13.15 20.01
CA PRO A 45 -5.86 -13.53 19.26
C PRO A 45 -7.17 -13.25 19.98
N GLN A 46 -7.23 -13.49 21.30
CA GLN A 46 -8.44 -13.30 22.11
C GLN A 46 -8.92 -11.85 22.08
N THR A 47 -8.01 -10.89 22.31
CA THR A 47 -8.35 -9.45 22.29
C THR A 47 -8.87 -9.02 20.93
N VAL A 48 -8.25 -9.50 19.85
CA VAL A 48 -8.69 -9.18 18.48
C VAL A 48 -10.05 -9.79 18.17
N PHE A 49 -10.30 -11.04 18.57
CA PHE A 49 -11.59 -11.70 18.28
C PHE A 49 -12.72 -11.09 19.09
N GLN A 50 -12.47 -10.71 20.35
CA GLN A 50 -13.41 -9.97 21.18
C GLN A 50 -13.75 -8.61 20.56
N LYS A 51 -12.75 -7.88 20.07
CA LYS A 51 -12.95 -6.61 19.36
C LYS A 51 -13.79 -6.78 18.09
N LEU A 52 -13.49 -7.78 17.26
CA LEU A 52 -14.27 -8.08 16.05
C LEU A 52 -15.72 -8.44 16.40
N LYS A 53 -15.95 -9.10 17.54
CA LYS A 53 -17.29 -9.41 18.01
C LYS A 53 -18.03 -8.16 18.50
N SER A 54 -17.40 -7.29 19.27
CA SER A 54 -18.02 -6.03 19.74
C SER A 54 -18.36 -5.09 18.59
N GLU A 55 -17.61 -5.17 17.48
CA GLU A 55 -17.90 -4.45 16.23
C GLU A 55 -18.98 -5.14 15.37
N ASN A 56 -19.59 -6.25 15.83
CA ASN A 56 -20.58 -7.06 15.10
C ASN A 56 -20.09 -7.66 13.76
N ARG A 57 -18.78 -7.76 13.57
CA ARG A 57 -18.14 -8.27 12.33
C ARG A 57 -18.06 -9.79 12.27
N ILE A 58 -18.12 -10.44 13.43
CA ILE A 58 -18.16 -11.89 13.56
C ILE A 58 -19.36 -12.34 14.40
N SER A 59 -19.89 -13.52 14.08
CA SER A 59 -21.04 -14.12 14.77
C SER A 59 -20.71 -14.58 16.19
N SER A 60 -19.49 -15.07 16.44
CA SER A 60 -19.01 -15.50 17.76
C SER A 60 -17.50 -15.48 17.87
N GLU A 61 -16.98 -15.07 19.02
CA GLU A 61 -15.57 -15.10 19.41
C GLU A 61 -15.16 -16.43 20.06
N ILE A 62 -16.10 -17.20 20.62
CA ILE A 62 -15.80 -18.41 21.41
C ILE A 62 -15.16 -19.50 20.53
N VAL A 63 -15.79 -19.80 19.40
CA VAL A 63 -15.32 -20.81 18.45
C VAL A 63 -13.93 -20.48 17.90
N PRO A 64 -13.65 -19.25 17.39
CA PRO A 64 -12.31 -18.90 16.91
C PRO A 64 -11.26 -18.86 18.04
N ILE A 65 -11.59 -18.43 19.27
CA ILE A 65 -10.64 -18.49 20.41
C ILE A 65 -10.21 -19.94 20.67
N TYR A 66 -11.17 -20.86 20.76
CA TYR A 66 -10.85 -22.26 21.03
C TYR A 66 -10.10 -22.90 19.85
N LEU A 67 -10.51 -22.63 18.61
CA LEU A 67 -9.83 -23.13 17.42
C LEU A 67 -8.40 -22.57 17.30
N ALA A 68 -8.16 -21.32 17.68
CA ALA A 68 -6.83 -20.73 17.73
C ALA A 68 -5.92 -21.48 18.73
N LYS A 69 -6.43 -21.82 19.93
CA LYS A 69 -5.69 -22.63 20.92
C LYS A 69 -5.35 -24.01 20.37
N LEU A 70 -6.33 -24.72 19.77
CA LEU A 70 -6.11 -26.03 19.16
C LEU A 70 -5.07 -25.99 18.03
N LYS A 71 -5.11 -24.96 17.19
CA LYS A 71 -4.16 -24.77 16.08
C LYS A 71 -2.84 -24.11 16.50
N LYS A 72 -2.61 -23.94 17.80
CA LYS A 72 -1.41 -23.33 18.40
C LYS A 72 -1.13 -21.90 17.90
N LEU A 73 -2.17 -21.14 17.54
CA LEU A 73 -2.06 -19.73 17.16
C LEU A 73 -1.91 -18.89 18.43
N LYS A 74 -0.66 -18.61 18.83
CA LYS A 74 -0.36 -17.84 20.05
C LYS A 74 -0.29 -16.34 19.82
N LYS A 75 0.18 -15.92 18.64
CA LYS A 75 0.38 -14.51 18.27
C LYS A 75 -0.16 -14.27 16.87
N LEU A 76 -0.81 -13.14 16.67
CA LEU A 76 -1.21 -12.69 15.34
C LEU A 76 -0.07 -11.93 14.69
N LYS A 77 0.19 -12.20 13.40
CA LYS A 77 1.16 -11.44 12.64
C LYS A 77 0.56 -10.09 12.25
N LYS A 78 1.33 -9.04 12.47
CA LYS A 78 1.06 -7.68 11.98
C LYS A 78 0.71 -7.71 10.49
N GLY A 79 -0.28 -6.93 10.07
CA GLY A 79 -0.68 -6.88 8.67
C GLY A 79 -2.12 -6.49 8.41
N TYR A 80 -2.42 -6.36 7.12
CA TYR A 80 -3.79 -6.18 6.64
C TYR A 80 -4.37 -7.51 6.18
N TYR A 81 -5.59 -7.79 6.62
CA TYR A 81 -6.35 -8.98 6.23
C TYR A 81 -7.75 -8.55 5.85
N PHE A 82 -8.22 -9.02 4.70
CA PHE A 82 -9.59 -8.80 4.27
C PHE A 82 -10.36 -10.11 4.35
N PHE A 83 -11.43 -10.12 5.14
CA PHE A 83 -12.34 -11.26 5.27
C PHE A 83 -13.69 -10.90 4.67
N LYS A 84 -14.09 -11.62 3.62
CA LYS A 84 -15.41 -11.45 3.02
C LYS A 84 -16.50 -11.95 3.96
N LYS A 85 -17.70 -11.38 3.84
CA LYS A 85 -18.92 -11.95 4.41
C LYS A 85 -19.01 -13.43 4.06
N GLY A 86 -19.35 -14.27 5.03
CA GLY A 86 -19.41 -15.71 4.84
C GLY A 86 -18.11 -16.47 5.11
N THR A 87 -16.99 -15.77 5.33
CA THR A 87 -15.71 -16.44 5.66
C THR A 87 -15.88 -17.31 6.91
N SER A 88 -15.52 -18.61 6.82
CA SER A 88 -15.65 -19.56 7.92
C SER A 88 -14.59 -19.38 9.00
N CYS A 89 -14.87 -19.89 10.21
CA CYS A 89 -13.92 -19.85 11.32
C CYS A 89 -12.61 -20.59 10.99
N ASN A 90 -12.67 -21.73 10.30
CA ASN A 90 -11.47 -22.44 9.87
C ASN A 90 -10.59 -21.61 8.94
N THR A 91 -11.18 -20.99 7.92
CA THR A 91 -10.46 -20.15 6.96
C THR A 91 -9.86 -18.94 7.66
N PHE A 92 -10.64 -18.26 8.52
CA PHE A 92 -10.16 -17.15 9.33
C PHE A 92 -8.90 -17.49 10.13
N ILE A 93 -8.94 -18.56 10.94
CA ILE A 93 -7.81 -18.97 11.78
C ILE A 93 -6.61 -19.44 10.93
N ASN A 94 -6.83 -20.16 9.83
CA ASN A 94 -5.74 -20.61 8.96
C ASN A 94 -5.05 -19.43 8.24
N THR A 95 -5.81 -18.42 7.82
CA THR A 95 -5.27 -17.18 7.23
C THR A 95 -4.41 -16.43 8.24
N LEU A 96 -4.91 -16.22 9.45
CA LEU A 96 -4.15 -15.56 10.52
C LEU A 96 -2.90 -16.36 10.93
N ARG A 97 -2.99 -17.69 10.98
CA ARG A 97 -1.86 -18.56 11.33
C ARG A 97 -0.76 -18.56 10.27
N SER A 98 -1.13 -18.62 8.99
CA SER A 98 -0.15 -18.51 7.90
C SER A 98 0.44 -17.10 7.81
N GLY A 99 -0.32 -16.07 8.21
CA GLY A 99 0.06 -14.69 8.00
C GLY A 99 -0.11 -14.25 6.56
N ARG A 100 -1.01 -14.91 5.82
CA ARG A 100 -1.32 -14.56 4.43
C ARG A 100 -2.11 -13.26 4.42
N GLN A 101 -1.38 -12.15 4.32
CA GLN A 101 -1.95 -10.81 4.23
C GLN A 101 -2.69 -10.64 2.90
N THR A 102 -3.67 -9.75 2.90
CA THR A 102 -4.28 -9.24 1.67
C THR A 102 -3.46 -8.04 1.19
N PRO A 103 -3.16 -7.90 -0.11
CA PRO A 103 -2.60 -6.67 -0.64
C PRO A 103 -3.57 -5.50 -0.45
N ILE A 104 -3.04 -4.32 -0.15
CA ILE A 104 -3.76 -3.05 -0.19
C ILE A 104 -3.44 -2.31 -1.48
N LYS A 105 -4.34 -1.41 -1.87
CA LYS A 105 -4.13 -0.48 -2.98
C LYS A 105 -3.57 0.82 -2.42
N VAL A 106 -2.31 1.11 -2.73
CA VAL A 106 -1.66 2.38 -2.40
C VAL A 106 -1.76 3.28 -3.62
N THR A 107 -2.45 4.40 -3.50
CA THR A 107 -2.70 5.34 -4.59
C THR A 107 -2.14 6.71 -4.26
N PHE A 108 -1.48 7.33 -5.22
CA PHE A 108 -1.07 8.73 -5.13
C PHE A 108 -1.13 9.39 -6.51
N ASN A 109 -1.50 10.66 -6.50
CA ASN A 109 -1.46 11.55 -7.65
C ASN A 109 -0.13 12.32 -7.69
N ASN A 110 -0.01 13.31 -8.59
CA ASN A 110 1.18 14.16 -8.64
C ASN A 110 1.47 14.79 -7.27
N THR A 111 2.72 14.65 -6.85
CA THR A 111 3.28 15.18 -5.61
C THR A 111 4.49 16.03 -5.94
N ARG A 112 4.52 17.24 -5.41
CA ARG A 112 5.58 18.20 -5.73
C ARG A 112 6.86 17.89 -4.97
N THR A 113 6.75 17.58 -3.68
CA THR A 113 7.92 17.35 -2.82
C THR A 113 7.92 15.95 -2.22
N ILE A 114 9.11 15.50 -1.80
CA ILE A 114 9.29 14.19 -1.18
C ILE A 114 8.63 14.11 0.21
N GLU A 115 8.48 15.24 0.90
CA GLU A 115 7.81 15.39 2.19
C GLU A 115 6.29 15.15 2.06
N ASP A 116 5.64 15.82 1.11
CA ASP A 116 4.21 15.60 0.82
C ASP A 116 3.97 14.16 0.34
N PHE A 117 4.87 13.66 -0.52
CA PHE A 117 4.83 12.27 -0.96
C PHE A 117 4.92 11.28 0.21
N ALA A 118 5.91 11.42 1.09
CA ALA A 118 6.07 10.56 2.26
C ALA A 118 4.83 10.63 3.18
N GLY A 119 4.29 11.83 3.41
CA GLY A 119 3.07 12.02 4.19
C GLY A 119 1.84 11.33 3.58
N LYS A 120 1.67 11.38 2.26
CA LYS A 120 0.57 10.71 1.54
C LYS A 120 0.68 9.19 1.58
N ILE A 121 1.89 8.66 1.44
CA ILE A 121 2.14 7.21 1.45
C ILE A 121 1.99 6.64 2.86
N ALA A 122 2.53 7.30 3.88
CA ALA A 122 2.49 6.84 5.27
C ALA A 122 1.07 6.74 5.86
N ARG A 123 0.06 7.38 5.24
CA ARG A 123 -1.36 7.19 5.61
C ARG A 123 -1.94 5.86 5.15
N GLN A 124 -1.27 5.18 4.22
CA GLN A 124 -1.79 3.99 3.53
C GLN A 124 -1.01 2.72 3.91
N ILE A 125 0.29 2.85 4.20
CA ILE A 125 1.15 1.75 4.64
C ILE A 125 1.49 1.89 6.12
N ASP A 126 2.15 0.88 6.67
CA ASP A 126 2.48 0.83 8.10
C ASP A 126 3.60 1.77 8.57
N PRO A 127 4.72 1.96 7.84
CA PRO A 127 5.75 2.92 8.23
C PRO A 127 5.17 4.34 8.37
N ASP A 128 5.56 5.03 9.44
CA ASP A 128 5.19 6.43 9.63
C ASP A 128 5.90 7.36 8.63
N SER A 129 5.41 8.61 8.56
CA SER A 129 5.89 9.59 7.58
C SER A 129 7.35 9.98 7.78
N LEU A 130 7.86 10.03 9.02
CA LEU A 130 9.25 10.39 9.30
C LEU A 130 10.18 9.24 8.91
N THR A 131 9.81 8.01 9.26
CA THR A 131 10.54 6.80 8.86
C THR A 131 10.67 6.71 7.35
N LEU A 132 9.57 6.96 6.62
CA LEU A 132 9.59 6.96 5.16
C LEU A 132 10.39 8.14 4.59
N LEU A 133 10.18 9.36 5.12
CA LEU A 133 10.87 10.56 4.67
C LEU A 133 12.38 10.45 4.84
N HIS A 134 12.87 10.03 6.02
CA HIS A 134 14.29 9.88 6.30
C HIS A 134 14.94 8.85 5.37
N PHE A 135 14.22 7.76 5.05
CA PHE A 135 14.70 6.78 4.08
C PHE A 135 14.81 7.37 2.68
N LEU A 136 13.80 8.12 2.23
CA LEU A 136 13.75 8.72 0.90
C LEU A 136 14.72 9.89 0.72
N GLN A 137 15.00 10.65 1.78
CA GLN A 137 15.99 11.74 1.78
C GLN A 137 17.43 11.25 1.97
N ASN A 138 17.68 9.95 2.11
CA ASN A 138 19.04 9.43 2.22
C ASN A 138 19.74 9.44 0.85
N ASP A 139 20.87 10.16 0.74
CA ASP A 139 21.66 10.28 -0.50
C ASP A 139 22.05 8.94 -1.10
N SER A 140 22.47 8.01 -0.25
CA SER A 140 22.92 6.68 -0.69
C SER A 140 21.77 5.87 -1.27
N VAL A 141 20.55 6.06 -0.75
CA VAL A 141 19.35 5.41 -1.28
C VAL A 141 19.04 5.94 -2.67
N ALA A 142 18.95 7.26 -2.86
CA ALA A 142 18.69 7.86 -4.17
C ALA A 142 19.75 7.44 -5.21
N LYS A 143 21.04 7.52 -4.83
CA LYS A 143 22.17 7.13 -5.69
C LYS A 143 22.11 5.67 -6.12
N SER A 144 21.66 4.77 -5.25
CA SER A 144 21.52 3.34 -5.59
C SER A 144 20.53 3.05 -6.72
N TYR A 145 19.63 4.00 -7.02
CA TYR A 145 18.67 3.94 -8.11
C TYR A 145 19.03 4.87 -9.29
N GLY A 146 20.20 5.51 -9.28
CA GLY A 146 20.61 6.45 -10.33
C GLY A 146 19.96 7.83 -10.24
N PHE A 147 19.59 8.24 -9.03
CA PHE A 147 19.00 9.55 -8.72
C PHE A 147 19.86 10.27 -7.66
N ASP A 148 19.54 11.54 -7.43
CA ASP A 148 20.01 12.33 -6.29
C ASP A 148 18.82 12.84 -5.47
N LYS A 149 19.08 13.49 -4.34
CA LYS A 149 18.01 14.04 -3.48
C LYS A 149 17.04 14.97 -4.22
N ALA A 150 17.53 15.74 -5.20
CA ALA A 150 16.73 16.76 -5.87
C ALA A 150 15.77 16.15 -6.90
N ASN A 151 16.18 15.06 -7.57
CA ASN A 151 15.38 14.43 -8.63
C ASN A 151 14.73 13.10 -8.23
N PHE A 152 14.98 12.57 -7.03
CA PHE A 152 14.46 11.25 -6.63
C PHE A 152 12.93 11.18 -6.65
N ILE A 153 12.24 12.31 -6.40
CA ILE A 153 10.78 12.39 -6.52
C ILE A 153 10.28 11.98 -7.91
N GLY A 154 11.05 12.27 -8.96
CA GLY A 154 10.73 11.93 -10.35
C GLY A 154 10.75 10.42 -10.66
N MET A 155 11.25 9.59 -9.74
CA MET A 155 11.15 8.13 -9.84
C MET A 155 9.73 7.63 -9.54
N PHE A 156 8.98 8.33 -8.69
CA PHE A 156 7.70 7.86 -8.15
C PHE A 156 6.55 8.24 -9.08
N LEU A 157 6.14 7.30 -9.93
CA LEU A 157 5.09 7.54 -10.92
C LEU A 157 3.69 7.51 -10.26
N PRO A 158 2.84 8.53 -10.47
CA PRO A 158 1.46 8.52 -9.97
C PRO A 158 0.66 7.36 -10.54
N ASN A 159 0.14 6.51 -9.66
CA ASN A 159 -0.72 5.37 -10.00
C ASN A 159 -1.36 4.77 -8.75
N THR A 160 -2.13 3.70 -8.95
CA THR A 160 -2.53 2.75 -7.90
C THR A 160 -1.66 1.50 -7.96
N TYR A 161 -1.01 1.18 -6.85
CA TYR A 161 -0.11 0.03 -6.71
C TYR A 161 -0.61 -0.94 -5.65
N GLU A 162 -0.63 -2.23 -5.98
CA GLU A 162 -0.89 -3.28 -5.00
C GLU A 162 0.38 -3.67 -4.25
N MET A 163 0.32 -3.62 -2.92
CA MET A 163 1.41 -4.01 -2.02
C MET A 163 0.87 -4.41 -0.65
N TYR A 164 1.68 -5.06 0.19
CA TYR A 164 1.26 -5.37 1.55
C TYR A 164 1.30 -4.13 2.45
N TYR A 165 0.38 -4.05 3.41
CA TYR A 165 0.34 -2.97 4.41
C TYR A 165 1.66 -2.87 5.20
N THR A 166 2.30 -4.01 5.50
CA THR A 166 3.59 -4.08 6.21
C THR A 166 4.81 -3.85 5.31
N THR A 167 4.63 -3.29 4.11
CA THR A 167 5.74 -2.94 3.23
C THR A 167 6.70 -2.00 3.93
N THR A 168 8.00 -2.32 3.89
CA THR A 168 9.05 -1.43 4.43
C THR A 168 9.40 -0.31 3.45
N PRO A 169 9.99 0.81 3.88
CA PRO A 169 10.45 1.87 2.98
C PRO A 169 11.36 1.37 1.84
N GLN A 170 12.26 0.43 2.15
CA GLN A 170 13.12 -0.21 1.17
C GLN A 170 12.33 -1.03 0.14
N THR A 171 11.39 -1.86 0.60
CA THR A 171 10.57 -2.70 -0.30
C THR A 171 9.64 -1.84 -1.16
N PHE A 172 9.06 -0.79 -0.58
CA PHE A 172 8.27 0.22 -1.29
C PHE A 172 9.09 0.85 -2.41
N THR A 173 10.25 1.42 -2.08
CA THR A 173 11.12 2.12 -3.02
C THR A 173 11.58 1.20 -4.15
N LYS A 174 11.97 -0.04 -3.82
CA LYS A 174 12.31 -1.06 -4.82
C LYS A 174 11.14 -1.39 -5.75
N ARG A 175 9.93 -1.50 -5.22
CA ARG A 175 8.70 -1.73 -6.00
C ARG A 175 8.44 -0.57 -6.96
N MET A 176 8.61 0.66 -6.50
CA MET A 176 8.42 1.89 -7.30
C MET A 176 9.48 2.00 -8.40
N HIS A 177 10.75 1.73 -8.10
CA HIS A 177 11.81 1.69 -9.11
C HIS A 177 11.51 0.69 -10.23
N LYS A 178 11.02 -0.51 -9.88
CA LYS A 178 10.61 -1.50 -10.89
C LYS A 178 9.51 -0.97 -11.83
N GLU A 179 8.57 -0.19 -11.30
CA GLU A 179 7.51 0.43 -12.11
C GLU A 179 8.05 1.60 -12.93
N TYR A 180 9.00 2.37 -12.40
CA TYR A 180 9.75 3.38 -13.14
C TYR A 180 10.48 2.78 -14.35
N GLU A 181 11.21 1.67 -14.16
CA GLU A 181 11.91 0.98 -15.24
C GLU A 181 10.95 0.41 -16.29
N ARG A 182 9.79 -0.10 -15.84
CA ARG A 182 8.75 -0.60 -16.74
C ARG A 182 8.14 0.53 -17.57
N PHE A 183 7.92 1.69 -16.95
CA PHE A 183 7.47 2.88 -17.65
C PHE A 183 8.52 3.35 -18.65
N TRP A 184 9.77 3.52 -18.23
CA TRP A 184 10.90 3.85 -19.09
C TRP A 184 11.46 2.62 -19.83
N ASN A 185 10.58 1.99 -20.62
CA ASN A 185 10.95 0.92 -21.54
C ASN A 185 11.88 1.42 -22.66
N SER A 186 12.44 0.49 -23.43
CA SER A 186 13.37 0.78 -24.53
C SER A 186 12.82 1.83 -25.51
N LYS A 187 11.56 1.71 -25.92
CA LYS A 187 10.92 2.66 -26.84
C LYS A 187 10.85 4.08 -26.29
N ARG A 188 10.51 4.26 -25.01
CA ARG A 188 10.49 5.61 -24.38
C ARG A 188 11.90 6.16 -24.20
N LYS A 189 12.84 5.32 -23.79
CA LYS A 189 14.26 5.70 -23.65
C LYS A 189 14.86 6.14 -24.99
N GLU A 190 14.57 5.42 -26.07
CA GLU A 190 15.02 5.76 -27.42
C GLU A 190 14.45 7.10 -27.89
N LYS A 191 13.15 7.34 -27.68
CA LYS A 191 12.54 8.65 -27.99
C LYS A 191 13.18 9.80 -27.21
N ALA A 192 13.47 9.60 -25.92
CA ALA A 192 14.16 10.62 -25.13
C ALA A 192 15.57 10.87 -25.68
N ASN A 193 16.29 9.79 -26.04
CA ASN A 193 17.64 9.88 -26.60
C ASN A 193 17.66 10.57 -27.97
N GLN A 194 16.66 10.34 -28.83
CA GLN A 194 16.51 11.05 -30.11
C GLN A 194 16.33 12.57 -29.93
N LEU A 195 15.77 12.99 -28.79
CA LEU A 195 15.66 14.41 -28.42
C LEU A 195 16.92 14.92 -27.70
N GLY A 196 17.90 14.07 -27.42
CA GLY A 196 19.12 14.42 -26.68
C GLY A 196 18.94 14.53 -25.17
N TYR A 197 17.88 13.94 -24.60
CA TYR A 197 17.57 14.05 -23.17
C TYR A 197 17.52 12.70 -22.46
N THR A 198 17.83 12.72 -21.17
CA THR A 198 17.64 11.57 -20.29
C THR A 198 16.16 11.43 -19.87
N PRO A 199 15.72 10.23 -19.47
CA PRO A 199 14.42 10.03 -18.82
C PRO A 199 14.11 11.03 -17.72
N GLN A 200 15.09 11.32 -16.85
CA GLN A 200 14.95 12.25 -15.74
C GLN A 200 14.70 13.68 -16.23
N GLN A 201 15.44 14.15 -17.25
CA GLN A 201 15.23 15.47 -17.84
C GLN A 201 13.86 15.60 -18.50
N ILE A 202 13.40 14.56 -19.20
CA ILE A 202 12.06 14.54 -19.78
C ILE A 202 10.98 14.54 -18.70
N SER A 203 11.15 13.78 -17.60
CA SER A 203 10.23 13.82 -16.46
C SER A 203 10.17 15.21 -15.82
N SER A 204 11.30 15.90 -15.65
CA SER A 204 11.32 17.28 -15.13
C SER A 204 10.58 18.24 -16.06
N LEU A 205 10.82 18.15 -17.38
CA LEU A 205 10.09 18.97 -18.35
C LEU A 205 8.59 18.67 -18.33
N ALA A 206 8.20 17.40 -18.23
CA ALA A 206 6.81 16.99 -18.14
C ALA A 206 6.13 17.53 -16.88
N ALA A 207 6.83 17.59 -15.74
CA ALA A 207 6.33 18.18 -14.51
C ALA A 207 6.06 19.69 -14.66
N ILE A 208 6.93 20.42 -15.37
CA ILE A 208 6.72 21.85 -15.69
C ILE A 208 5.47 22.01 -16.57
N VAL A 209 5.36 21.23 -17.65
CA VAL A 209 4.22 21.27 -18.57
C VAL A 209 2.90 20.93 -17.85
N ASP A 210 2.92 19.99 -16.91
CA ASP A 210 1.73 19.59 -16.15
C ASP A 210 1.22 20.70 -15.22
N GLU A 211 2.14 21.48 -14.61
CA GLU A 211 1.78 22.60 -13.73
C GLU A 211 1.37 23.87 -14.51
N GLU A 212 1.72 24.00 -15.79
CA GLU A 212 1.30 25.14 -16.63
C GLU A 212 -0.19 25.09 -17.00
N THR A 213 -0.74 23.90 -17.24
CA THR A 213 -2.13 23.77 -17.67
C THR A 213 -2.79 22.47 -17.22
N ASN A 214 -4.04 22.58 -16.78
CA ASN A 214 -4.91 21.42 -16.53
C ASN A 214 -5.54 20.87 -17.81
N LYS A 215 -5.44 21.59 -18.94
CA LYS A 215 -6.04 21.19 -20.22
C LYS A 215 -5.09 20.28 -21.00
N ASN A 216 -5.47 19.02 -21.16
CA ASN A 216 -4.59 18.01 -21.75
C ASN A 216 -4.28 18.23 -23.23
N ASP A 217 -5.16 18.91 -23.97
CA ASP A 217 -5.00 19.27 -25.38
C ASP A 217 -3.94 20.36 -25.61
N GLU A 218 -3.70 21.24 -24.62
CA GLU A 218 -2.66 22.28 -24.69
C GLU A 218 -1.25 21.74 -24.39
N LYS A 219 -1.12 20.66 -23.61
CA LYS A 219 0.17 20.14 -23.12
C LYS A 219 1.17 19.82 -24.21
N ALA A 220 0.72 19.27 -25.35
CA ALA A 220 1.61 18.96 -26.47
C ALA A 220 2.22 20.23 -27.10
N CYS A 221 1.43 21.31 -27.21
CA CYS A 221 1.89 22.59 -27.72
C CYS A 221 2.91 23.23 -26.76
N ILE A 222 2.59 23.27 -25.46
CA ILE A 222 3.47 23.82 -24.42
C ILE A 222 4.80 23.05 -24.36
N ALA A 223 4.75 21.71 -24.39
CA ALA A 223 5.96 20.88 -24.46
C ALA A 223 6.82 21.19 -25.69
N GLY A 224 6.19 21.38 -26.85
CA GLY A 224 6.86 21.79 -28.09
C GLY A 224 7.56 23.15 -27.95
N VAL A 225 6.91 24.14 -27.33
CA VAL A 225 7.52 25.46 -27.06
C VAL A 225 8.76 25.32 -26.18
N TYR A 226 8.69 24.57 -25.08
CA TYR A 226 9.84 24.42 -24.19
C TYR A 226 10.98 23.62 -24.82
N LEU A 227 10.70 22.55 -25.57
CA LEU A 227 11.73 21.83 -26.31
C LEU A 227 12.43 22.74 -27.33
N ASN A 228 11.67 23.58 -28.04
CA ASN A 228 12.23 24.56 -28.98
C ASN A 228 13.09 25.62 -28.28
N ARG A 229 12.70 26.08 -27.08
CA ARG A 229 13.50 27.01 -26.27
C ARG A 229 14.80 26.37 -25.83
N LEU A 230 14.76 25.15 -25.28
CA LEU A 230 15.96 24.43 -24.84
C LEU A 230 16.94 24.18 -26.00
N LYS A 231 16.43 23.81 -27.18
CA LYS A 231 17.26 23.63 -28.39
C LYS A 231 17.97 24.92 -28.83
N ARG A 232 17.38 26.09 -28.54
CA ARG A 232 17.92 27.42 -28.87
C ARG A 232 18.66 28.07 -27.70
N GLU A 233 18.90 27.32 -26.62
CA GLU A 233 19.53 27.83 -25.38
C GLU A 233 18.78 29.02 -24.77
N ILE A 234 17.48 29.11 -24.99
CA ILE A 234 16.61 30.14 -24.42
C ILE A 234 16.10 29.64 -23.06
N PRO A 235 16.19 30.45 -21.97
CA PRO A 235 15.60 30.09 -20.68
C PRO A 235 14.11 29.74 -20.78
N LEU A 236 13.66 28.74 -20.03
CA LEU A 236 12.26 28.31 -20.05
C LEU A 236 11.31 29.41 -19.59
N GLN A 237 11.71 30.18 -18.57
CA GLN A 237 10.89 31.23 -17.94
C GLN A 237 9.49 30.71 -17.54
N ALA A 238 9.45 29.51 -16.97
CA ALA A 238 8.22 28.86 -16.58
C ALA A 238 7.91 29.18 -15.11
N ASP A 239 6.79 29.83 -14.84
CA ASP A 239 6.34 30.20 -13.49
C ASP A 239 6.35 29.02 -12.49
N PRO A 240 5.95 27.77 -12.88
CA PRO A 240 6.01 26.62 -11.98
C PRO A 240 7.41 26.36 -11.40
N THR A 241 8.47 26.66 -12.15
CA THR A 241 9.85 26.45 -11.68
C THR A 241 10.20 27.40 -10.54
N LEU A 242 9.70 28.62 -10.57
CA LEU A 242 9.93 29.62 -9.54
C LEU A 242 9.09 29.32 -8.28
N LYS A 243 7.83 28.89 -8.45
CA LYS A 243 7.01 28.41 -7.30
C LYS A 243 7.67 27.23 -6.60
N PHE A 244 8.22 26.31 -7.37
CA PHE A 244 8.95 25.17 -6.83
C PHE A 244 10.20 25.60 -6.06
N ALA A 245 10.98 26.54 -6.58
CA ALA A 245 12.17 27.05 -5.92
C ALA A 245 11.86 27.77 -4.59
N VAL A 246 10.75 28.53 -4.53
CA VAL A 246 10.29 29.21 -3.30
C VAL A 246 9.71 28.23 -2.28
N GLY A 247 9.14 27.12 -2.74
CA GLY A 247 8.44 26.16 -1.89
C GLY A 247 7.03 26.62 -1.46
N ASP A 248 6.56 27.77 -1.96
CA ASP A 248 5.19 28.26 -1.73
C ASP A 248 4.33 28.08 -2.98
N PHE A 249 3.52 27.02 -2.96
CA PHE A 249 2.61 26.68 -4.05
C PHE A 249 1.27 27.44 -4.00
N SER A 250 1.05 28.30 -3.00
CA SER A 250 -0.14 29.15 -2.90
C SER A 250 -0.05 30.40 -3.78
N LEU A 251 1.15 30.76 -4.24
CA LEU A 251 1.41 31.95 -5.05
C LEU A 251 0.67 31.89 -6.40
N LYS A 252 -0.22 32.86 -6.61
CA LYS A 252 -1.00 33.03 -7.86
C LYS A 252 -0.34 33.94 -8.89
N ARG A 253 0.47 34.89 -8.44
CA ARG A 253 1.24 35.81 -9.28
C ARG A 253 2.63 35.96 -8.69
N ILE A 254 3.65 35.77 -9.52
CA ILE A 254 5.05 35.92 -9.10
C ILE A 254 5.54 37.21 -9.73
N LEU A 255 5.36 38.32 -9.00
CA LEU A 255 5.74 39.64 -9.50
C LEU A 255 7.08 40.11 -8.94
N ASN A 256 7.50 39.61 -7.77
CA ASN A 256 8.68 40.06 -7.03
C ASN A 256 9.32 38.91 -6.21
N VAL A 257 9.83 37.87 -6.86
CA VAL A 257 10.68 36.84 -6.22
C VAL A 257 12.04 36.87 -6.88
#